data_AF-A0A1Q4ARQ5-F1
#
_entry.id   AF-A0A1Q4ARQ5-F1
#
_cell.length_a   1.000
_cell.length_b   1.000
_cell.length_c   1.000
_cell.angle_alpha   90.00
_cell.angle_beta   90.00
_cell.angle_gamma   90.00
#
_symmetry.space_group_name_H-M   'P 1'
#
loop_
_entity.id
_entity.type
_entity.pdbx_description
1 polymer ?
#
loop_
_entity_poly.entity_id
_entity_poly.type
_entity_poly.pdbx_seq_one_letter_code
_entity_poly.pdbx_strand_id
1 'polypeptide(L)' 'MTVVNFRTDAEAQRALDELTADGTSVSAAIRQALLDSVVLRKRERMRRESLEVVDDPADLAESRAILAHMEELREG' A
#
# COMPACT_ATOMS: atom_id res chain seq x y z
N MET A 1 -6.96 -23.83 16.10
CA MET A 1 -7.84 -22.64 16.13
C MET A 1 -7.42 -21.82 17.33
N THR A 2 -6.82 -20.65 17.11
CA THR A 2 -6.30 -19.80 18.19
C THR A 2 -7.35 -18.75 18.54
N VAL A 3 -7.67 -18.61 19.82
CA VAL A 3 -8.62 -17.59 20.31
C VAL A 3 -7.82 -16.40 20.84
N VAL A 4 -8.19 -15.19 20.43
CA VAL A 4 -7.56 -13.95 20.86
C VAL A 4 -8.59 -13.16 21.66
N ASN A 5 -8.23 -12.78 22.89
CA ASN A 5 -9.00 -11.83 23.68
C ASN A 5 -8.51 -10.42 23.36
N PHE A 6 -9.42 -9.57 22.87
CA PHE A 6 -9.12 -8.19 22.49
C PHE A 6 -9.86 -7.23 23.40
N ARG A 7 -9.14 -6.31 24.03
CA ARG A 7 -9.74 -5.20 24.77
C ARG A 7 -9.94 -4.03 23.82
N THR A 8 -11.18 -3.61 23.64
CA THR A 8 -11.54 -2.46 22.82
C THR A 8 -11.46 -1.19 23.65
N ASP A 9 -10.97 -0.12 23.06
CA ASP A 9 -11.27 1.24 23.50
C ASP A 9 -12.55 1.75 22.81
N ALA A 10 -12.96 2.98 23.12
CA ALA A 10 -14.17 3.56 22.56
C ALA A 10 -14.13 3.73 21.03
N GLU A 11 -12.94 3.90 20.45
CA GLU A 11 -12.79 4.05 19.00
C GLU A 11 -12.91 2.68 18.31
N ALA A 12 -12.21 1.68 18.82
CA ALA A 12 -12.32 0.30 18.35
C ALA A 12 -13.76 -0.22 18.47
N GLN A 13 -14.47 0.13 19.54
CA GLN A 13 -15.87 -0.25 19.70
C GLN A 13 -16.76 0.37 18.61
N ARG A 14 -16.63 1.67 18.33
CA ARG A 14 -17.38 2.32 17.25
C ARG A 14 -17.10 1.70 15.88
N ALA A 15 -15.84 1.39 15.60
CA ALA A 15 -15.47 0.72 14.35
C ALA A 15 -16.10 -0.68 14.25
N LEU A 16 -16.13 -1.45 15.34
CA LEU A 16 -16.81 -2.75 15.36
C LEU A 16 -18.32 -2.60 15.16
N ASP A 17 -18.94 -1.62 15.79
CA ASP A 17 -20.38 -1.36 15.63
C ASP A 17 -20.70 -1.03 14.16
N GLU A 18 -19.87 -0.22 13.49
CA GLU A 18 -20.02 0.09 12.06
C GLU A 18 -19.81 -1.14 11.17
N LEU A 19 -18.73 -1.89 11.40
CA LEU A 19 -18.38 -3.09 10.63
C LEU A 19 -19.37 -4.25 10.81
N THR A 20 -20.22 -4.20 11.84
CA THR A 20 -21.22 -5.24 12.14
C THR A 20 -22.66 -4.73 12.02
N ALA A 21 -22.85 -3.49 11.56
CA ALA A 21 -24.17 -2.87 11.42
C ALA A 21 -25.10 -3.63 10.45
N ASP A 22 -24.52 -4.40 9.53
CA ASP A 22 -25.23 -5.26 8.56
C ASP A 22 -25.59 -6.65 9.11
N GLY A 23 -25.30 -6.92 10.40
CA GLY A 23 -25.49 -8.22 11.03
C GLY A 23 -24.31 -9.18 10.88
N THR A 24 -23.19 -8.74 10.32
CA THR A 24 -21.95 -9.53 10.28
C THR A 24 -21.46 -9.82 11.69
N SER A 25 -21.02 -11.06 11.95
CA SER A 25 -20.45 -11.40 13.26
C SER A 25 -19.14 -10.65 13.53
N VAL A 26 -18.90 -10.27 14.79
CA VAL A 26 -17.67 -9.59 15.23
C VAL A 26 -16.41 -10.34 14.78
N SER A 27 -16.38 -11.67 14.91
CA SER A 27 -15.23 -12.48 14.47
C SER A 27 -15.00 -12.41 12.96
N ALA A 28 -16.06 -12.38 12.17
CA ALA A 28 -15.95 -12.23 10.72
C ALA A 28 -15.47 -10.82 10.32
N ALA A 29 -16.01 -9.79 10.96
CA ALA A 29 -15.59 -8.40 10.77
C ALA A 29 -14.10 -8.21 11.12
N ILE A 30 -13.65 -8.69 12.28
CA ILE A 30 -12.24 -8.63 12.69
C ILE A 30 -11.35 -9.39 11.71
N ARG A 31 -11.77 -10.58 11.25
CA ARG A 31 -11.01 -11.35 10.28
C ARG A 31 -10.83 -10.56 8.97
N GLN A 32 -11.89 -9.95 8.45
CA GLN A 32 -11.79 -9.17 7.21
C GLN A 32 -10.92 -7.92 7.41
N ALA A 33 -11.14 -7.16 8.49
CA ALA A 33 -10.33 -5.99 8.81
C ALA A 33 -8.82 -6.31 8.89
N LEU A 34 -8.45 -7.46 9.47
CA LEU A 34 -7.07 -7.92 9.49
C LEU A 34 -6.52 -8.20 8.09
N LEU A 35 -7.28 -8.88 7.24
CA LEU A 35 -6.85 -9.16 5.86
C LEU A 35 -6.73 -7.87 5.04
N ASP A 36 -7.69 -6.96 5.17
CA ASP A 36 -7.69 -5.66 4.50
C ASP A 36 -6.49 -4.82 4.92
N SER A 37 -6.15 -4.84 6.22
CA SER A 37 -4.97 -4.13 6.73
C SER A 37 -3.66 -4.61 6.08
N VAL A 38 -3.54 -5.91 5.81
CA VAL A 38 -2.37 -6.48 5.12
C VAL A 38 -2.32 -6.01 3.67
N VAL A 39 -3.46 -5.99 2.98
CA VAL A 39 -3.56 -5.51 1.60
C VAL A 39 -3.22 -4.04 1.51
N LEU A 40 -3.77 -3.21 2.40
CA LEU A 40 -3.48 -1.78 2.48
C LEU A 40 -1.99 -1.52 2.73
N ARG A 41 -1.38 -2.24 3.68
CA ARG A 41 0.04 -2.11 3.96
C ARG A 41 0.92 -2.53 2.78
N LYS A 42 0.53 -3.57 2.04
CA LYS A 42 1.25 -3.99 0.82
C LYS A 42 1.15 -2.93 -0.27
N ARG A 43 -0.02 -2.33 -0.47
CA ARG A 43 -0.23 -1.24 -1.44
C ARG A 43 0.60 -0.01 -1.08
N GLU A 44 0.62 0.38 0.20
CA GLU A 44 1.42 1.51 0.65
C GLU A 44 2.91 1.26 0.45
N ARG A 45 3.38 0.04 0.72
CA ARG A 45 4.78 -0.32 0.44
C ARG A 45 5.11 -0.20 -1.05
N MET A 46 4.27 -0.74 -1.94
CA MET A 46 4.49 -0.64 -3.39
C MET A 46 4.46 0.82 -3.87
N ARG A 47 3.59 1.65 -3.30
CA ARG A 47 3.55 3.09 -3.58
C ARG A 47 4.86 3.77 -3.17
N ARG A 48 5.37 3.46 -1.97
CA ARG A 48 6.63 4.03 -1.48
C ARG A 48 7.82 3.57 -2.32
N GLU A 49 7.90 2.27 -2.63
CA GLU A 49 8.94 1.71 -3.52
C GLU A 49 8.87 2.39 -4.91
N SER A 50 7.68 2.62 -5.45
CA SER A 50 7.54 3.35 -6.72
C SER A 50 8.00 4.81 -6.65
N LEU A 51 7.83 5.48 -5.51
CA LEU A 51 8.34 6.84 -5.32
C LEU A 51 9.87 6.85 -5.17
N GLU A 52 10.45 5.83 -4.55
CA GLU A 52 11.90 5.65 -4.44
C GLU A 52 12.55 5.37 -5.81
N VAL A 53 11.86 4.66 -6.71
CA VAL A 53 12.35 4.38 -8.07
C VAL A 53 12.31 5.62 -8.99
N VAL A 54 11.37 6.55 -8.80
CA VAL A 54 11.24 7.75 -9.65
C VAL A 54 12.42 8.72 -9.48
N ASP A 55 13.13 8.65 -8.35
CA ASP A 55 14.29 9.50 -8.06
C ASP A 55 15.64 8.76 -8.18
N ASP A 56 15.71 7.63 -8.90
CA ASP A 56 16.99 6.94 -9.11
C ASP A 56 17.94 7.80 -9.99
N PRO A 57 19.05 8.32 -9.43
CA PRO A 57 19.97 9.18 -10.17
C PRO A 57 20.69 8.45 -11.31
N ALA A 58 20.79 7.12 -11.26
CA ALA A 58 21.37 6.30 -12.33
C ALA A 58 20.42 6.26 -13.54
N ASP A 59 19.13 6.01 -13.32
CA ASP A 59 18.12 5.98 -14.38
C ASP A 59 17.96 7.36 -15.05
N LEU A 60 18.06 8.44 -14.28
CA LEU A 60 18.07 9.81 -14.80
C LEU A 60 19.33 10.11 -15.63
N ALA A 61 20.49 9.60 -15.22
CA ALA A 61 21.73 9.76 -15.96
C ALA A 61 21.71 8.97 -17.28
N GLU A 62 21.20 7.75 -17.25
CA GLU A 62 21.03 6.91 -18.45
C GLU A 62 20.05 7.55 -19.43
N SER A 63 18.89 8.03 -18.96
CA SER A 63 17.91 8.71 -19.80
C SER A 63 18.49 9.95 -20.49
N ARG A 64 19.32 10.74 -19.78
CA ARG A 64 20.04 11.88 -20.37
C ARG A 64 21.05 11.45 -21.43
N ALA A 65 21.80 10.37 -21.18
CA ALA A 65 22.78 9.85 -22.14
C ALA A 65 22.11 9.33 -23.42
N ILE A 66 20.97 8.64 -23.29
CA ILE A 66 20.19 8.16 -24.44
C ILE A 66 19.64 9.33 -25.25
N LEU A 67 19.09 10.37 -24.60
CA LEU A 67 18.60 11.55 -25.31
C LEU A 67 19.70 12.26 -26.11
N ALA A 68 20.87 12.45 -25.51
CA ALA A 68 22.02 13.04 -26.18
C ALA A 68 22.45 12.20 -27.40
N HIS A 69 22.50 10.87 -27.25
CA HIS A 69 22.85 9.97 -28.34
C HIS A 69 21.82 9.98 -29.49
N MET A 70 20.53 10.07 -29.16
CA MET A 70 19.46 10.17 -30.16
C MET A 70 19.51 11.51 -30.92
N GLU A 71 19.95 12.59 -30.27
CA GLU A 71 20.13 13.90 -30.88
C GLU A 71 21.32 13.90 -31.85
N GLU A 72 22.45 13.28 -31.47
CA GLU A 72 23.59 13.06 -32.36
C GLU A 72 23.19 12.28 -33.63
N LEU A 73 22.35 11.26 -33.49
CA LEU A 73 21.84 10.47 -34.63
C LEU A 73 20.85 11.24 -35.52
N ARG A 74 20.25 12.32 -35.02
CA ARG A 74 19.30 13.15 -35.78
C ARG A 74 20.01 14.28 -36.54
N GLU A 75 21.13 14.76 -36.02
CA GLU A 75 21.88 15.89 -36.59
C GLU A 75 23.07 15.48 -37.45
N GLY A 76 23.48 14.20 -37.44
CA GLY A 76 24.49 13.61 -38.32
C GLY A 76 23.92 13.00 -39.59
#